data_AF-A0A2V6QHL3-F1
#
_entry.id   AF-A0A2V6QHL3-F1
#
_cell.length_a   1.000
_cell.length_b   1.000
_cell.length_c   1.000
_cell.angle_alpha   90.00
_cell.angle_beta   90.00
_cell.angle_gamma   90.00
#
_symmetry.space_group_name_H-M   'P 1'
#
loop_
_entity.id
_entity.type
_entity.pdbx_description
1 polymer ?
#
loop_
_entity_poly.entity_id
_entity_poly.type
_entity_poly.pdbx_seq_one_letter_code
_entity_poly.pdbx_strand_id
1 'polypeptide(L)'
;MGHHANHAHALRAGHVDHALVLRRGGCVPGVADVLTPEESASRRRKLEPERKPVTFYREAVYRPLGDLYLTVEFGDELNLLLNFRVIAFDTALRATSIPGVTETIPTNRSLGIVYDPFVTTHERLVGQLKEIEQRMGEIKELPSRHITIPIWYNDSWSQECAKAHGAPNNLEYMAEINHTSVGDVIRAHAATEWWVSAVGFQPACYQALPLDPAFSVSAPKYPRPRKWTPERILCQAGKLTSFYPVRSPGGYQLLGRTPIELYDPKQQNRVFRDGPVLPRVSDRHTYVPIDEATYWQIRRQYEAGAYEYQIREGSYRLQDYLDKLAVHNRRRVQQAPGSV
;
A
#
# COMPACT_ATOMS: atom_id res chain seq x y z
N MET A 1 -22.80 48.83 21.48
CA MET A 1 -21.76 49.28 22.44
C MET A 1 -21.84 48.37 23.67
N GLY A 2 -20.69 47.85 24.14
CA GLY A 2 -20.48 47.20 25.46
C GLY A 2 -21.21 45.87 25.69
N HIS A 3 -20.53 44.73 25.87
CA HIS A 3 -19.80 44.24 27.07
C HIS A 3 -20.62 43.26 27.93
N HIS A 4 -20.09 42.02 28.04
CA HIS A 4 -20.00 41.09 29.20
C HIS A 4 -20.19 39.62 28.71
N ALA A 5 -19.17 38.75 28.73
CA ALA A 5 -18.50 38.06 29.84
C ALA A 5 -19.22 36.75 30.28
N ASN A 6 -18.49 35.62 30.25
CA ASN A 6 -18.61 34.36 31.04
C ASN A 6 -18.15 33.15 30.18
N HIS A 7 -17.50 32.10 30.68
CA HIS A 7 -16.87 31.77 31.95
C HIS A 7 -15.93 30.58 31.67
N ALA A 8 -14.72 30.59 32.23
CA ALA A 8 -13.81 29.45 32.24
C ALA A 8 -14.07 28.58 33.49
N HIS A 9 -14.10 27.26 33.33
CA HIS A 9 -14.10 26.30 34.45
C HIS A 9 -12.80 25.50 34.45
N ALA A 10 -12.02 25.69 35.51
CA ALA A 10 -10.91 24.84 35.93
C ALA A 10 -11.40 23.88 37.02
N LEU A 11 -10.96 22.62 36.99
CA LEU A 11 -11.07 21.69 38.12
C LEU A 11 -9.74 20.98 38.37
N ARG A 12 -9.48 20.82 39.67
CA ARG A 12 -8.20 20.59 40.33
C ARG A 12 -7.83 19.10 40.44
N ALA A 13 -6.52 18.90 40.63
CA ALA A 13 -5.86 17.65 40.99
C ALA A 13 -6.28 17.11 42.37
N GLY A 14 -6.33 15.78 42.48
CA GLY A 14 -6.41 15.04 43.73
C GLY A 14 -5.23 14.06 43.85
N HIS A 15 -4.41 14.27 44.88
CA HIS A 15 -3.41 13.33 45.41
C HIS A 15 -4.13 12.23 46.21
N VAL A 16 -3.71 10.97 46.06
CA VAL A 16 -3.77 10.01 47.16
C VAL A 16 -2.53 9.12 47.10
N ASP A 17 -1.82 9.11 48.21
CA ASP A 17 -0.58 8.41 48.49
C ASP A 17 -0.92 7.17 49.33
N HIS A 18 -0.39 6.00 48.99
CA HIS A 18 -0.34 4.85 49.91
C HIS A 18 0.85 3.95 49.55
N ALA A 19 1.83 3.99 50.43
CA ALA A 19 3.03 3.17 50.40
C ALA A 19 2.82 1.77 50.99
N LEU A 20 3.70 0.87 50.53
CA LEU A 20 4.33 -0.24 51.26
C LEU A 20 3.61 -1.60 51.35
N VAL A 21 4.08 -2.56 50.53
CA VAL A 21 4.56 -3.87 51.03
C VAL A 21 5.75 -4.33 50.18
N LEU A 22 6.95 -4.28 50.76
CA LEU A 22 8.15 -4.95 50.27
C LEU A 22 8.21 -6.35 50.87
N ARG A 23 8.33 -7.40 50.03
CA ARG A 23 9.05 -8.63 50.43
C ARG A 23 9.93 -9.14 49.30
N ARG A 24 11.21 -9.19 49.67
CA ARG A 24 12.42 -9.74 49.03
C ARG A 24 12.20 -11.00 48.16
N GLY A 25 12.75 -10.93 46.96
CA GLY A 25 13.20 -12.08 46.15
C GLY A 25 14.22 -11.54 45.15
N GLY A 26 15.50 -11.83 45.36
CA GLY A 26 16.58 -11.36 44.49
C GLY A 26 16.46 -11.96 43.10
N CYS A 27 16.71 -11.15 42.07
CA CYS A 27 16.93 -11.64 40.72
C CYS A 27 18.28 -11.13 40.23
N VAL A 28 19.16 -12.10 40.00
CA VAL A 28 20.50 -12.01 39.41
C VAL A 28 20.37 -11.43 37.99
N PRO A 29 21.35 -10.68 37.45
CA PRO A 29 21.33 -10.29 36.04
C PRO A 29 21.43 -11.55 35.17
N GLY A 30 20.30 -11.97 34.62
CA GLY A 30 20.19 -13.13 33.74
C GLY A 30 20.77 -12.83 32.38
N VAL A 31 21.77 -13.63 32.00
CA VAL A 31 22.25 -13.82 30.63
C VAL A 31 21.03 -14.00 29.72
N ALA A 32 20.97 -13.25 28.62
CA ALA A 32 19.95 -13.52 27.60
C ALA A 32 20.17 -14.94 27.09
N ASP A 33 19.25 -15.86 27.40
CA ASP A 33 19.31 -17.22 26.91
C ASP A 33 19.33 -17.19 25.38
N VAL A 34 20.49 -17.53 24.81
CA VAL A 34 20.65 -17.75 23.38
C VAL A 34 19.87 -19.02 23.07
N LEU A 35 18.68 -18.86 22.50
CA LEU A 35 17.86 -19.97 22.05
C LEU A 35 18.70 -20.85 21.12
N THR A 36 18.70 -22.15 21.38
CA THR A 36 19.34 -23.11 20.49
C THR A 36 18.69 -23.05 19.09
N PRO A 37 19.38 -23.47 18.03
CA PRO A 37 18.81 -23.52 16.68
C PRO A 37 17.48 -24.31 16.63
N GLU A 38 17.34 -25.35 17.45
CA GLU A 38 16.12 -26.17 17.55
C GLU A 38 14.97 -25.45 18.25
N GLU A 39 15.23 -24.72 19.34
CA GLU A 39 14.21 -23.91 20.02
C GLU A 39 13.77 -22.72 19.15
N SER A 40 14.71 -22.14 18.40
CA SER A 40 14.43 -21.14 17.38
C SER A 40 13.58 -21.71 16.24
N ALA A 41 13.84 -22.93 15.78
CA ALA A 41 13.06 -23.61 14.75
C ALA A 41 11.65 -24.04 15.24
N SER A 42 11.53 -24.46 16.49
CA SER A 42 10.26 -24.80 17.14
C SER A 42 9.37 -23.56 17.32
N ARG A 43 9.95 -22.42 17.72
CA ARG A 43 9.25 -21.12 17.71
C ARG A 43 8.88 -20.65 16.31
N ARG A 44 9.74 -20.86 15.29
CA ARG A 44 9.42 -20.59 13.88
C ARG A 44 8.17 -21.37 13.44
N ARG A 45 8.06 -22.66 13.78
CA ARG A 45 6.86 -23.47 13.49
C ARG A 45 5.59 -22.98 14.19
N LYS A 46 5.68 -22.41 15.40
CA LYS A 46 4.54 -21.85 16.14
C LYS A 46 4.15 -20.42 15.71
N LEU A 47 5.03 -19.70 15.01
CA LEU A 47 4.83 -18.33 14.53
C LEU A 47 4.54 -18.25 13.03
N GLU A 48 4.68 -19.34 12.29
CA GLU A 48 4.11 -19.46 10.96
C GLU A 48 2.59 -19.60 11.11
N PRO A 49 1.78 -18.59 10.76
CA PRO A 49 0.35 -18.83 10.62
C PRO A 49 0.21 -19.97 9.60
N GLU A 50 -0.55 -21.01 9.95
CA GLU A 50 -1.00 -22.02 8.98
C GLU A 50 -1.44 -21.26 7.73
N ARG A 51 -0.68 -21.39 6.63
CA ARG A 51 -1.00 -20.74 5.37
C ARG A 51 -2.31 -21.36 4.91
N LYS A 52 -3.43 -20.70 5.20
CA LYS A 52 -4.72 -21.03 4.60
C LYS A 52 -4.50 -21.09 3.09
N PRO A 53 -5.02 -22.11 2.40
CA PRO A 53 -4.92 -22.19 0.96
C PRO A 53 -5.53 -20.92 0.35
N VAL A 54 -4.83 -20.42 -0.67
CA VAL A 54 -5.21 -19.28 -1.53
C VAL A 54 -6.65 -19.43 -2.00
N THR A 55 -7.53 -18.44 -1.76
CA THR A 55 -8.95 -18.58 -2.14
C THR A 55 -9.42 -17.41 -3.01
N PHE A 56 -9.52 -17.64 -4.32
CA PHE A 56 -10.49 -16.91 -5.14
C PHE A 56 -11.87 -17.32 -4.67
N TYR A 57 -12.73 -16.35 -4.33
CA TYR A 57 -14.08 -16.69 -3.93
C TYR A 57 -14.88 -17.11 -5.17
N ARG A 58 -15.57 -18.25 -5.06
CA ARG A 58 -16.47 -18.72 -6.12
C ARG A 58 -17.56 -17.69 -6.41
N GLU A 59 -18.05 -17.05 -5.35
CA GLU A 59 -19.02 -15.95 -5.37
C GLU A 59 -18.46 -14.81 -4.54
N ALA A 60 -18.66 -13.57 -4.97
CA ALA A 60 -18.22 -12.42 -4.18
C ALA A 60 -18.91 -12.37 -2.81
N VAL A 61 -18.19 -11.86 -1.82
CA VAL A 61 -18.72 -11.66 -0.47
C VAL A 61 -19.10 -10.19 -0.31
N TYR A 62 -20.37 -9.96 0.03
CA TYR A 62 -20.96 -8.64 0.22
C TYR A 62 -21.01 -8.33 1.71
N ARG A 63 -20.36 -7.26 2.17
CA ARG A 63 -20.31 -6.89 3.60
C ARG A 63 -20.68 -5.43 3.81
N PRO A 64 -21.56 -5.12 4.78
CA PRO A 64 -21.78 -3.74 5.19
C PRO A 64 -20.50 -3.17 5.83
N LEU A 65 -20.25 -1.88 5.61
CA LEU A 65 -19.15 -1.14 6.19
C LEU A 65 -19.68 0.16 6.83
N GLY A 66 -20.44 0.00 7.90
CA GLY A 66 -21.26 1.09 8.45
C GLY A 66 -22.52 1.35 7.62
N ASP A 67 -23.18 2.48 7.87
CA ASP A 67 -24.53 2.73 7.35
C ASP A 67 -24.56 3.09 5.85
N LEU A 68 -23.48 3.71 5.35
CA LEU A 68 -23.44 4.30 4.00
C LEU A 68 -22.54 3.53 3.01
N TYR A 69 -21.89 2.45 3.46
CA TYR A 69 -20.91 1.75 2.66
C TYR A 69 -21.18 0.25 2.61
N LEU A 70 -20.85 -0.32 1.46
CA LEU A 70 -20.82 -1.74 1.19
C LEU A 70 -19.45 -2.07 0.58
N THR A 71 -18.87 -3.22 0.95
CA THR A 71 -17.72 -3.77 0.24
C THR A 71 -18.09 -5.08 -0.44
N VAL A 72 -17.61 -5.25 -1.66
CA VAL A 72 -17.71 -6.49 -2.44
C VAL A 72 -16.32 -7.10 -2.54
N GLU A 73 -16.08 -8.24 -1.91
CA GLU A 73 -14.79 -8.93 -1.87
C GLU A 73 -14.76 -10.13 -2.83
N PHE A 74 -13.72 -10.25 -3.65
CA PHE A 74 -13.60 -11.34 -4.65
C PHE A 74 -12.61 -12.45 -4.26
N GLY A 75 -11.86 -12.26 -3.18
CA GLY A 75 -10.87 -13.21 -2.67
C GLY A 75 -10.17 -12.64 -1.44
N ASP A 76 -9.25 -13.39 -0.85
CA ASP A 76 -8.46 -13.00 0.33
C ASP A 76 -6.99 -12.67 0.03
N GLU A 77 -6.61 -12.62 -1.25
CA GLU A 77 -5.23 -12.37 -1.68
C GLU A 77 -5.01 -11.03 -2.38
N LEU A 78 -3.74 -10.62 -2.43
CA LEU A 78 -3.26 -9.50 -3.24
C LEU A 78 -2.71 -10.04 -4.57
N ASN A 79 -3.57 -10.08 -5.58
CA ASN A 79 -3.24 -10.64 -6.90
C ASN A 79 -3.83 -9.75 -8.01
N LEU A 80 -3.07 -9.59 -9.10
CA LEU A 80 -3.49 -8.83 -10.27
C LEU A 80 -4.78 -9.37 -10.90
N LEU A 81 -5.01 -10.70 -10.89
CA LEU A 81 -6.26 -11.27 -11.42
C LEU A 81 -7.49 -10.77 -10.65
N LEU A 82 -7.39 -10.68 -9.32
CA LEU A 82 -8.47 -10.15 -8.48
C LEU A 82 -8.70 -8.67 -8.77
N ASN A 83 -7.63 -7.90 -8.99
CA ASN A 83 -7.78 -6.49 -9.32
C ASN A 83 -8.42 -6.27 -10.70
N PHE A 84 -8.09 -7.10 -11.70
CA PHE A 84 -8.78 -7.08 -13.00
C PHE A 84 -10.27 -7.43 -12.85
N ARG A 85 -10.63 -8.40 -11.99
CA ARG A 85 -12.03 -8.70 -11.67
C ARG A 85 -12.74 -7.53 -10.98
N VAL A 86 -12.09 -6.86 -10.03
CA VAL A 86 -12.61 -5.64 -9.38
C VAL A 86 -12.88 -4.54 -10.42
N ILE A 87 -11.95 -4.30 -11.34
CA ILE A 87 -12.09 -3.27 -12.39
C ILE A 87 -13.21 -3.65 -13.37
N ALA A 88 -13.33 -4.92 -13.74
CA ALA A 88 -14.43 -5.40 -14.58
C ALA A 88 -15.79 -5.18 -13.91
N PHE A 89 -15.89 -5.51 -12.62
CA PHE A 89 -17.11 -5.30 -11.85
C PHE A 89 -17.44 -3.81 -11.70
N ASP A 90 -16.45 -2.97 -11.36
CA ASP A 90 -16.63 -1.51 -11.26
C ASP A 90 -17.08 -0.90 -12.59
N THR A 91 -16.49 -1.34 -13.70
CA THR A 91 -16.87 -0.89 -15.05
C THR A 91 -18.32 -1.25 -15.39
N ALA A 92 -18.72 -2.51 -15.14
CA ALA A 92 -20.08 -2.97 -15.38
C ALA A 92 -21.10 -2.25 -14.48
N LEU A 93 -20.72 -1.97 -13.23
CA LEU A 93 -21.56 -1.25 -12.29
C LEU A 93 -21.77 0.21 -12.68
N ARG A 94 -20.70 0.94 -13.03
CA ARG A 94 -20.82 2.32 -13.53
C ARG A 94 -21.68 2.39 -14.78
N ALA A 95 -21.57 1.42 -15.69
CA ALA A 95 -22.42 1.32 -16.88
C ALA A 95 -23.90 1.06 -16.56
N THR A 96 -24.20 0.38 -15.45
CA THR A 96 -25.58 0.09 -15.03
C THR A 96 -26.27 1.27 -14.34
N SER A 97 -25.50 2.16 -13.68
CA SER A 97 -26.01 3.35 -12.99
C SER A 97 -27.14 3.04 -11.98
N ILE A 98 -26.85 2.21 -10.98
CA ILE A 98 -27.82 1.86 -9.93
C ILE A 98 -28.25 3.11 -9.13
N PRO A 99 -29.56 3.41 -9.02
CA PRO A 99 -30.03 4.51 -8.17
C PRO A 99 -29.57 4.37 -6.72
N GLY A 100 -29.05 5.47 -6.18
CA GLY A 100 -28.55 5.54 -4.80
C GLY A 100 -27.07 5.21 -4.66
N VAL A 101 -26.41 4.59 -5.64
CA VAL A 101 -24.95 4.46 -5.62
C VAL A 101 -24.32 5.82 -5.97
N THR A 102 -23.50 6.36 -5.08
CA THR A 102 -22.91 7.70 -5.22
C THR A 102 -21.44 7.65 -5.62
N GLU A 103 -20.68 6.65 -5.15
CA GLU A 103 -19.27 6.52 -5.43
C GLU A 103 -18.82 5.05 -5.37
N THR A 104 -17.81 4.72 -6.18
CA THR A 104 -17.18 3.40 -6.19
C THR A 104 -15.67 3.53 -6.09
N ILE A 105 -15.07 2.69 -5.25
CA ILE A 105 -13.69 2.80 -4.79
C ILE A 105 -13.01 1.44 -5.06
N PRO A 106 -12.49 1.22 -6.29
CA PRO A 106 -11.81 -0.03 -6.62
C PRO A 106 -10.49 -0.16 -5.86
N THR A 107 -10.24 -1.36 -5.32
CA THR A 107 -9.01 -1.71 -4.61
C THR A 107 -8.42 -3.03 -5.12
N ASN A 108 -7.38 -3.55 -4.47
CA ASN A 108 -6.68 -4.77 -4.90
C ASN A 108 -7.60 -5.98 -5.14
N ARG A 109 -8.53 -6.25 -4.22
CA ARG A 109 -9.36 -7.47 -4.20
C ARG A 109 -10.83 -7.23 -3.87
N SER A 110 -11.20 -5.98 -3.66
CA SER A 110 -12.56 -5.58 -3.32
C SER A 110 -12.94 -4.25 -3.93
N LEU A 111 -14.24 -4.04 -4.11
CA LEU A 111 -14.83 -2.76 -4.49
C LEU A 111 -15.56 -2.17 -3.28
N GLY A 112 -15.15 -0.98 -2.83
CA GLY A 112 -15.95 -0.17 -1.92
C GLY A 112 -17.05 0.54 -2.70
N ILE A 113 -18.26 0.59 -2.15
CA ILE A 113 -19.42 1.24 -2.74
C ILE A 113 -20.02 2.15 -1.67
N VAL A 114 -20.16 3.43 -2.01
CA VAL A 114 -20.89 4.41 -1.21
C VAL A 114 -22.30 4.51 -1.77
N TYR A 115 -23.30 4.44 -0.91
CA TYR A 115 -24.70 4.53 -1.34
C TYR A 115 -25.56 5.33 -0.37
N ASP A 116 -26.65 5.88 -0.89
CA ASP A 116 -27.68 6.59 -0.14
C ASP A 116 -28.78 5.60 0.30
N PRO A 117 -28.88 5.30 1.62
CA PRO A 117 -29.88 4.37 2.14
C PRO A 117 -31.32 4.89 2.03
N PHE A 118 -31.53 6.19 1.79
CA PHE A 118 -32.86 6.74 1.53
C PHE A 118 -33.33 6.51 0.09
N VAL A 119 -32.41 6.18 -0.83
CA VAL A 119 -32.72 5.88 -2.25
C VAL A 119 -32.79 4.37 -2.50
N THR A 120 -31.88 3.58 -1.93
CA THR A 120 -31.87 2.11 -2.05
C THR A 120 -31.52 1.44 -0.72
N THR A 121 -32.14 0.29 -0.44
CA THR A 121 -31.77 -0.51 0.72
C THR A 121 -30.55 -1.37 0.42
N HIS A 122 -29.88 -1.83 1.48
CA HIS A 122 -28.76 -2.77 1.38
C HIS A 122 -29.14 -4.04 0.60
N GLU A 123 -30.29 -4.65 0.92
CA GLU A 123 -30.75 -5.89 0.29
C GLU A 123 -31.00 -5.70 -1.21
N ARG A 124 -31.64 -4.58 -1.59
CA ARG A 124 -31.90 -4.25 -2.98
C ARG A 124 -30.59 -4.02 -3.74
N LEU A 125 -29.68 -3.25 -3.16
CA LEU A 125 -28.37 -2.99 -3.75
C LEU A 125 -27.61 -4.30 -3.96
N VAL A 126 -27.48 -5.15 -2.93
CA VAL A 126 -26.82 -6.46 -3.04
C VAL A 126 -27.45 -7.35 -4.10
N GLY A 127 -28.78 -7.36 -4.22
CA GLY A 127 -29.48 -8.07 -5.30
C GLY A 127 -29.04 -7.62 -6.69
N GLN A 128 -29.04 -6.31 -6.95
CA GLN A 128 -28.60 -5.75 -8.24
C GLN A 128 -27.11 -6.00 -8.51
N LEU A 129 -26.27 -5.93 -7.48
CA LEU A 129 -24.84 -6.21 -7.59
C LEU A 129 -24.56 -7.67 -7.99
N LYS A 130 -25.31 -8.61 -7.45
CA LYS A 130 -25.22 -10.02 -7.84
C LYS A 130 -25.62 -10.25 -9.29
N GLU A 131 -26.65 -9.56 -9.77
CA GLU A 131 -27.02 -9.61 -11.19
C GLU A 131 -25.91 -9.08 -12.10
N ILE A 132 -25.24 -8.00 -11.70
CA ILE A 132 -24.07 -7.46 -12.43
C ILE A 132 -22.92 -8.46 -12.41
N GLU A 133 -22.61 -9.06 -11.26
CA GLU A 133 -21.55 -10.07 -11.14
C GLU A 133 -21.80 -11.27 -12.08
N GLN A 134 -23.06 -11.69 -12.23
CA GLN A 134 -23.43 -12.81 -13.12
C GLN A 134 -23.32 -12.47 -14.61
N ARG A 135 -23.51 -11.20 -14.98
CA ARG A 135 -23.53 -10.76 -16.39
C ARG A 135 -22.21 -10.14 -16.83
N MET A 136 -21.34 -9.72 -15.90
CA MET A 136 -20.09 -9.06 -16.25
C MET A 136 -19.20 -10.01 -17.05
N GLY A 137 -18.56 -9.46 -18.08
CA GLY A 137 -17.50 -10.16 -18.80
C GLY A 137 -16.16 -10.08 -18.07
N GLU A 138 -15.19 -10.82 -18.58
CA GLU A 138 -13.80 -10.64 -18.19
C GLU A 138 -13.17 -9.48 -18.97
N ILE A 139 -12.36 -8.68 -18.29
CA ILE A 139 -11.45 -7.75 -18.93
C ILE A 139 -10.08 -8.42 -19.05
N LYS A 140 -9.53 -8.46 -20.27
CA LYS A 140 -8.21 -9.06 -20.54
C LYS A 140 -7.14 -8.01 -20.84
N GLU A 141 -7.56 -6.80 -21.17
CA GLU A 141 -6.70 -5.69 -21.50
C GLU A 141 -7.33 -4.37 -21.05
N LEU A 142 -6.53 -3.47 -20.49
CA LEU A 142 -6.97 -2.18 -19.97
C LEU A 142 -6.08 -1.06 -20.52
N PRO A 143 -6.65 0.13 -20.83
CA PRO A 143 -5.86 1.35 -20.97
C PRO A 143 -5.03 1.57 -19.72
N SER A 144 -3.75 1.90 -19.90
CA SER A 144 -2.79 1.92 -18.82
C SER A 144 -1.58 2.77 -19.20
N ARG A 145 -1.49 3.94 -18.58
CA ARG A 145 -0.37 4.87 -18.77
C ARG A 145 0.84 4.32 -18.05
N HIS A 146 2.03 4.53 -18.61
CA HIS A 146 3.29 4.21 -17.96
C HIS A 146 3.99 5.49 -17.50
N ILE A 147 4.19 5.62 -16.18
CA ILE A 147 4.78 6.78 -15.53
C ILE A 147 6.20 6.44 -15.04
N THR A 148 7.18 7.27 -15.36
CA THR A 148 8.54 7.14 -14.79
C THR A 148 8.69 8.01 -13.55
N ILE A 149 9.08 7.40 -12.43
CA ILE A 149 9.21 8.08 -11.13
C ILE A 149 10.67 8.03 -10.68
N PRO A 150 11.39 9.18 -10.61
CA PRO A 150 12.75 9.22 -10.08
C PRO A 150 12.74 9.04 -8.55
N ILE A 151 13.63 8.22 -8.02
CA ILE A 151 13.72 7.92 -6.58
C ILE A 151 15.16 8.00 -6.11
N TRP A 152 15.41 8.86 -5.12
CA TRP A 152 16.61 8.77 -4.32
C TRP A 152 16.38 7.72 -3.23
N TYR A 153 16.88 6.51 -3.47
CA TYR A 153 16.78 5.41 -2.51
C TYR A 153 17.70 5.67 -1.31
N ASN A 154 17.28 5.19 -0.14
CA ASN A 154 18.00 5.41 1.12
C ASN A 154 18.27 6.89 1.43
N ASP A 155 17.34 7.79 1.07
CA ASP A 155 17.50 9.22 1.29
C ASP A 155 17.58 9.57 2.79
N SER A 156 18.12 10.75 3.08
CA SER A 156 18.33 11.23 4.45
C SER A 156 17.04 11.37 5.26
N TRP A 157 15.90 11.75 4.65
CA TRP A 157 14.62 11.89 5.36
C TRP A 157 14.02 10.55 5.73
N SER A 158 14.13 9.54 4.86
CA SER A 158 13.72 8.17 5.18
C SER A 158 14.53 7.62 6.37
N GLN A 159 15.85 7.80 6.35
CA GLN A 159 16.73 7.36 7.43
C GLN A 159 16.45 8.09 8.75
N GLU A 160 16.29 9.42 8.71
CA GLU A 160 15.94 10.22 9.88
C GLU A 160 14.59 9.80 10.47
N CYS A 161 13.58 9.59 9.62
CA CYS A 161 12.26 9.17 10.04
C CYS A 161 12.27 7.80 10.71
N ALA A 162 13.01 6.83 10.16
CA ALA A 162 13.18 5.52 10.78
C ALA A 162 13.86 5.63 12.15
N LYS A 163 14.98 6.37 12.23
CA LYS A 163 15.73 6.61 13.47
C LYS A 163 14.88 7.29 14.54
N ALA A 164 14.10 8.30 14.17
CA ALA A 164 13.22 9.04 15.09
C ALA A 164 12.13 8.16 15.72
N HIS A 165 11.81 7.01 15.11
CA HIS A 165 10.85 6.04 15.62
C HIS A 165 11.50 4.77 16.18
N GLY A 166 12.82 4.77 16.38
CA GLY A 166 13.57 3.64 16.93
C GLY A 166 13.60 2.41 16.03
N ALA A 167 13.43 2.61 14.71
CA ALA A 167 13.53 1.54 13.73
C ALA A 167 14.93 1.50 13.10
N PRO A 168 15.40 0.30 12.66
CA PRO A 168 16.63 0.19 11.88
C PRO A 168 16.47 0.88 10.52
N ASN A 169 17.58 0.99 9.77
CA ASN A 169 17.49 1.38 8.37
C ASN A 169 16.57 0.40 7.63
N ASN A 170 15.56 0.94 6.96
CA ASN A 170 14.52 0.14 6.31
C ASN A 170 15.06 -0.77 5.21
N LEU A 171 16.01 -0.30 4.40
CA LEU A 171 16.56 -1.09 3.31
C LEU A 171 17.50 -2.18 3.81
N GLU A 172 18.25 -1.92 4.88
CA GLU A 172 19.04 -2.96 5.57
C GLU A 172 18.13 -4.04 6.14
N TYR A 173 17.04 -3.64 6.82
CA TYR A 173 16.03 -4.58 7.30
C TYR A 173 15.40 -5.40 6.17
N MET A 174 15.06 -4.76 5.04
CA MET A 174 14.55 -5.46 3.86
C MET A 174 15.57 -6.44 3.28
N ALA A 175 16.84 -6.06 3.22
CA ALA A 175 17.91 -6.91 2.72
C ALA A 175 18.09 -8.15 3.61
N GLU A 176 18.07 -7.97 4.93
CA GLU A 176 18.19 -9.04 5.92
C GLU A 176 17.08 -10.09 5.77
N ILE A 177 15.81 -9.67 5.78
CA ILE A 177 14.66 -10.60 5.72
C ILE A 177 14.48 -11.27 4.36
N ASN A 178 15.04 -10.70 3.30
CA ASN A 178 15.05 -11.28 1.95
C ASN A 178 16.37 -12.03 1.65
N HIS A 179 17.27 -12.17 2.63
CA HIS A 179 18.57 -12.84 2.49
C HIS A 179 19.40 -12.35 1.30
N THR A 180 19.46 -11.02 1.15
CA THR A 180 20.11 -10.37 0.01
C THR A 180 20.83 -9.09 0.45
N SER A 181 21.37 -8.31 -0.50
CA SER A 181 22.02 -7.03 -0.21
C SER A 181 21.06 -5.84 -0.38
N VAL A 182 21.36 -4.70 0.24
CA VAL A 182 20.62 -3.44 0.00
C VAL A 182 20.61 -3.09 -1.49
N GLY A 183 21.73 -3.28 -2.18
CA GLY A 183 21.84 -3.05 -3.61
C GLY A 183 20.92 -3.95 -4.43
N ASP A 184 20.79 -5.23 -4.04
CA ASP A 184 19.85 -6.17 -4.68
C ASP A 184 18.39 -5.80 -4.42
N VAL A 185 18.05 -5.33 -3.21
CA VAL A 185 16.69 -4.83 -2.91
C VAL A 185 16.33 -3.66 -3.84
N ILE A 186 17.22 -2.68 -3.96
CA ILE A 186 17.01 -1.51 -4.84
C ILE A 186 16.92 -1.96 -6.29
N ARG A 187 17.84 -2.81 -6.76
CA ARG A 187 17.82 -3.35 -8.12
C ARG A 187 16.52 -4.08 -8.43
N ALA A 188 16.08 -4.98 -7.56
CA ALA A 188 14.84 -5.72 -7.74
C ALA A 188 13.63 -4.78 -7.77
N HIS A 189 13.53 -3.85 -6.81
CA HIS A 189 12.42 -2.91 -6.73
C HIS A 189 12.33 -1.99 -7.98
N ALA A 190 13.47 -1.59 -8.55
CA ALA A 190 13.53 -0.76 -9.75
C ALA A 190 13.40 -1.55 -11.08
N ALA A 191 13.67 -2.86 -11.08
CA ALA A 191 13.70 -3.68 -12.29
C ALA A 191 12.32 -4.12 -12.80
N THR A 192 11.24 -3.80 -12.09
CA THR A 192 9.87 -4.20 -12.44
C THR A 192 8.96 -2.99 -12.66
N GLU A 193 7.93 -3.20 -13.47
CA GLU A 193 6.80 -2.28 -13.54
C GLU A 193 5.84 -2.56 -12.38
N TRP A 194 5.21 -1.51 -11.89
CA TRP A 194 4.30 -1.56 -10.75
C TRP A 194 2.91 -1.14 -11.21
N TRP A 195 1.94 -2.03 -11.03
CA TRP A 195 0.55 -1.82 -11.39
C TRP A 195 -0.22 -1.16 -10.26
N VAL A 196 -0.75 0.04 -10.49
CA VAL A 196 -1.58 0.78 -9.54
C VAL A 196 -2.95 0.11 -9.41
N SER A 197 -3.12 -0.67 -8.35
CA SER A 197 -4.34 -1.44 -8.08
C SER A 197 -5.37 -0.64 -7.26
N ALA A 198 -4.92 0.37 -6.53
CA ALA A 198 -5.77 1.25 -5.74
C ALA A 198 -5.12 2.64 -5.61
N VAL A 199 -5.94 3.68 -5.54
CA VAL A 199 -5.52 5.04 -5.15
C VAL A 199 -6.46 5.52 -4.04
N GLY A 200 -5.93 5.95 -2.91
CA GLY A 200 -6.70 6.27 -1.72
C GLY A 200 -5.86 6.33 -0.44
N PHE A 201 -6.48 6.29 0.74
CA PHE A 201 -5.89 6.64 2.05
C PHE A 201 -5.55 8.13 2.18
N GLN A 202 -4.84 8.69 1.20
CA GLN A 202 -4.60 10.12 0.99
C GLN A 202 -4.61 10.42 -0.51
N PRO A 203 -4.84 11.67 -0.95
CA PRO A 203 -4.81 12.01 -2.37
C PRO A 203 -3.50 11.59 -3.04
N ALA A 204 -3.56 10.79 -4.12
CA ALA A 204 -2.41 10.19 -4.82
C ALA A 204 -1.58 9.13 -4.06
N CYS A 205 -1.91 8.79 -2.81
CA CYS A 205 -1.35 7.59 -2.21
C CYS A 205 -1.90 6.39 -2.97
N TYR A 206 -1.03 5.62 -3.59
CA TYR A 206 -1.41 4.42 -4.34
C TYR A 206 -0.96 3.16 -3.61
N GLN A 207 -1.57 2.05 -3.98
CA GLN A 207 -1.03 0.72 -3.75
C GLN A 207 -0.72 0.12 -5.10
N ALA A 208 0.46 -0.47 -5.26
CA ALA A 208 0.84 -1.08 -6.51
C ALA A 208 1.50 -2.44 -6.35
N LEU A 209 1.15 -3.34 -7.28
CA LEU A 209 1.60 -4.73 -7.36
C LEU A 209 2.74 -4.86 -8.39
N PRO A 210 3.77 -5.68 -8.14
CA PRO A 210 4.83 -5.90 -9.11
C PRO A 210 4.29 -6.72 -10.29
N LEU A 211 4.57 -6.28 -11.51
CA LEU A 211 4.14 -6.96 -12.74
C LEU A 211 5.09 -8.06 -13.20
N ASP A 212 6.24 -8.19 -12.54
CA ASP A 212 7.14 -9.32 -12.69
C ASP A 212 7.44 -9.94 -11.31
N PRO A 213 6.88 -11.13 -11.04
CA PRO A 213 7.10 -11.85 -9.78
C PRO A 213 8.56 -12.21 -9.50
N ALA A 214 9.43 -12.24 -10.51
CA ALA A 214 10.86 -12.54 -10.35
C ALA A 214 11.61 -11.49 -9.53
N PHE A 215 11.11 -10.25 -9.49
CA PHE A 215 11.71 -9.14 -8.74
C PHE A 215 10.99 -8.84 -7.41
N SER A 216 10.24 -9.82 -6.89
CA SER A 216 9.44 -9.66 -5.67
C SER A 216 10.30 -9.66 -4.40
N VAL A 217 10.71 -8.48 -3.94
CA VAL A 217 11.11 -8.25 -2.54
C VAL A 217 9.88 -8.07 -1.64
N SER A 218 9.94 -8.52 -0.39
CA SER A 218 8.82 -8.37 0.54
C SER A 218 9.28 -7.94 1.92
N ALA A 219 8.48 -7.11 2.59
CA ALA A 219 8.77 -6.71 3.97
C ALA A 219 7.50 -6.43 4.77
N PRO A 220 7.37 -6.88 6.02
CA PRO A 220 6.18 -6.59 6.81
C PRO A 220 6.06 -5.09 7.10
N LYS A 221 4.86 -4.66 7.49
CA LYS A 221 4.66 -3.34 8.07
C LYS A 221 5.48 -3.20 9.36
N TYR A 222 5.74 -1.97 9.76
CA TYR A 222 6.19 -1.64 11.09
C TYR A 222 5.25 -2.26 12.13
N PRO A 223 5.78 -2.88 13.20
CA PRO A 223 4.95 -3.40 14.28
C PRO A 223 4.09 -2.32 14.94
N ARG A 224 4.62 -1.10 15.05
CA ARG A 224 3.89 0.09 15.48
C ARG A 224 4.03 1.17 14.39
N PRO A 225 2.93 1.68 13.83
CA PRO A 225 2.99 2.74 12.82
C PRO A 225 3.77 3.95 13.34
N ARG A 226 4.57 4.56 12.45
CA ARG A 226 5.24 5.83 12.73
C ARG A 226 4.19 6.91 12.93
N LYS A 227 4.45 7.81 13.88
CA LYS A 227 3.57 8.97 14.16
C LYS A 227 3.58 9.97 13.03
N TRP A 228 4.67 10.04 12.28
CA TRP A 228 4.79 10.84 11.07
C TRP A 228 5.79 10.19 10.10
N THR A 229 5.57 10.41 8.81
CA THR A 229 6.41 10.06 7.67
C THR A 229 6.52 11.32 6.81
N PRO A 230 7.71 11.69 6.29
CA PRO A 230 7.84 12.83 5.39
C PRO A 230 6.95 12.70 4.15
N GLU A 231 6.68 13.81 3.51
CA GLU A 231 6.06 13.85 2.18
C GLU A 231 7.03 13.35 1.08
N ARG A 232 6.44 12.92 -0.03
CA ARG A 232 7.10 12.37 -1.22
C ARG A 232 7.88 11.07 -0.97
N ILE A 233 7.51 10.32 0.06
CA ILE A 233 8.22 9.10 0.44
C ILE A 233 7.63 7.89 -0.27
N LEU A 234 8.49 7.18 -0.98
CA LEU A 234 8.23 5.85 -1.49
C LEU A 234 8.39 4.83 -0.36
N CYS A 235 7.46 3.89 -0.28
CA CYS A 235 7.42 2.91 0.80
C CYS A 235 6.87 1.55 0.34
N GLN A 236 7.12 0.49 1.11
CA GLN A 236 6.67 -0.87 0.79
C GLN A 236 6.13 -1.61 2.02
N ALA A 237 5.06 -2.40 1.84
CA ALA A 237 4.62 -3.38 2.81
C ALA A 237 4.06 -4.64 2.14
N GLY A 238 4.43 -5.80 2.67
CA GLY A 238 4.39 -7.05 1.94
C GLY A 238 5.08 -6.86 0.59
N LYS A 239 4.36 -7.20 -0.48
CA LYS A 239 4.77 -7.00 -1.87
C LYS A 239 4.20 -5.72 -2.49
N LEU A 240 3.47 -4.90 -1.74
CA LEU A 240 2.88 -3.67 -2.24
C LEU A 240 3.85 -2.51 -2.07
N THR A 241 4.11 -1.80 -3.16
CA THR A 241 4.74 -0.48 -3.08
C THR A 241 3.66 0.60 -2.98
N SER A 242 3.98 1.72 -2.34
CA SER A 242 3.07 2.80 -2.03
C SER A 242 3.82 4.12 -1.87
N PHE A 243 3.08 5.23 -1.82
CA PHE A 243 3.63 6.58 -1.81
C PHE A 243 2.92 7.45 -0.78
N TYR A 244 3.68 8.18 0.04
CA TYR A 244 3.17 9.18 0.96
C TYR A 244 3.27 10.58 0.32
N PRO A 245 2.16 11.13 -0.21
CA PRO A 245 2.14 12.41 -0.91
C PRO A 245 2.35 13.60 0.02
N VAL A 246 1.88 13.48 1.26
CA VAL A 246 1.95 14.51 2.29
C VAL A 246 2.46 13.91 3.59
N ARG A 247 2.94 14.76 4.50
CA ARG A 247 3.39 14.28 5.82
C ARG A 247 2.25 13.61 6.58
N SER A 248 2.41 12.34 6.95
CA SER A 248 1.34 11.56 7.60
C SER A 248 1.85 10.36 8.41
N PRO A 249 1.04 9.81 9.35
CA PRO A 249 1.37 8.54 9.98
C PRO A 249 1.48 7.40 8.97
N GLY A 250 2.38 6.45 9.19
CA GLY A 250 2.65 5.41 8.21
C GLY A 250 3.26 4.15 8.80
N GLY A 251 2.89 2.99 8.25
CA GLY A 251 3.38 1.69 8.70
C GLY A 251 4.29 0.98 7.70
N TYR A 252 4.47 1.49 6.49
CA TYR A 252 5.23 0.81 5.44
C TYR A 252 6.73 1.04 5.64
N GLN A 253 7.58 0.13 5.17
CA GLN A 253 9.03 0.32 5.13
C GLN A 253 9.36 1.48 4.19
N LEU A 254 10.28 2.38 4.58
CA LEU A 254 10.64 3.56 3.78
C LEU A 254 11.78 3.20 2.83
N LEU A 255 11.60 3.43 1.53
CA LEU A 255 12.59 3.02 0.51
C LEU A 255 13.42 4.21 0.02
N GLY A 256 12.78 5.36 -0.14
CA GLY A 256 13.40 6.52 -0.76
C GLY A 256 12.43 7.68 -0.91
N ARG A 257 12.92 8.77 -1.51
CA ARG A 257 12.14 9.98 -1.75
C ARG A 257 12.19 10.38 -3.21
N THR A 258 11.06 10.80 -3.75
CA THR A 258 10.98 11.36 -5.10
C THR A 258 11.05 12.89 -5.07
N PRO A 259 11.72 13.56 -6.03
CA PRO A 259 11.77 15.02 -6.10
C PRO A 259 10.49 15.66 -6.67
N ILE A 260 9.63 14.87 -7.34
CA ILE A 260 8.42 15.35 -8.02
C ILE A 260 7.17 15.19 -7.13
N GLU A 261 6.08 15.88 -7.47
CA GLU A 261 4.80 15.61 -6.81
C GLU A 261 4.00 14.57 -7.59
N LEU A 262 3.23 13.75 -6.88
CA LEU A 262 2.14 12.95 -7.48
C LEU A 262 0.77 13.47 -7.06
N TYR A 263 0.75 14.42 -6.13
CA TYR A 263 -0.40 15.18 -5.69
C TYR A 263 -0.03 16.67 -5.64
N ASP A 264 -0.68 17.49 -6.47
CA ASP A 264 -0.50 18.94 -6.48
C ASP A 264 -1.87 19.65 -6.41
N PRO A 265 -2.31 20.05 -5.20
CA PRO A 265 -3.58 20.76 -5.04
C PRO A 265 -3.58 22.16 -5.69
N LYS A 266 -2.40 22.73 -5.97
CA LYS A 266 -2.27 24.02 -6.64
C LYS A 266 -2.19 23.90 -8.16
N GLN A 267 -2.09 22.66 -8.68
CA GLN A 267 -2.01 22.34 -10.10
C GLN A 267 -0.98 23.20 -10.86
N GLN A 268 0.20 23.40 -10.26
CA GLN A 268 1.24 24.27 -10.79
C GLN A 268 1.90 23.68 -12.04
N ASN A 269 2.01 22.35 -12.09
CA ASN A 269 2.48 21.64 -13.26
C ASN A 269 1.33 21.28 -14.21
N ARG A 270 1.57 21.37 -15.52
CA ARG A 270 0.60 21.09 -16.58
C ARG A 270 -0.02 19.69 -16.50
N VAL A 271 0.69 18.72 -15.92
CA VAL A 271 0.19 17.35 -15.76
C VAL A 271 -1.05 17.27 -14.84
N PHE A 272 -1.26 18.27 -13.98
CA PHE A 272 -2.37 18.32 -13.02
C PHE A 272 -3.57 19.14 -13.48
N ARG A 273 -3.65 19.49 -14.77
CA ARG A 273 -4.76 20.31 -15.32
C ARG A 273 -6.13 19.65 -15.16
N ASP A 274 -6.19 18.33 -15.21
CA ASP A 274 -7.44 17.57 -15.11
C ASP A 274 -7.79 17.18 -13.65
N GLY A 275 -6.95 17.57 -12.68
CA GLY A 275 -7.13 17.23 -11.28
C GLY A 275 -5.81 17.19 -10.50
N PRO A 276 -5.87 17.32 -9.17
CA PRO A 276 -4.68 17.42 -8.34
C PRO A 276 -3.96 16.08 -8.12
N VAL A 277 -4.56 14.95 -8.51
CA VAL A 277 -4.02 13.59 -8.31
C VAL A 277 -3.54 13.03 -9.64
N LEU A 278 -2.25 12.69 -9.72
CA LEU A 278 -1.66 12.12 -10.92
C LEU A 278 -1.98 10.63 -11.14
N PRO A 279 -1.69 9.72 -10.19
CA PRO A 279 -1.85 8.28 -10.42
C PRO A 279 -3.34 7.90 -10.47
N ARG A 280 -3.66 7.01 -11.40
CA ARG A 280 -4.98 6.42 -11.59
C ARG A 280 -4.91 4.91 -11.38
N VAL A 281 -6.04 4.32 -10.98
CA VAL A 281 -6.16 2.86 -11.02
C VAL A 281 -5.90 2.39 -12.46
N SER A 282 -5.16 1.29 -12.60
CA SER A 282 -4.65 0.74 -13.86
C SER A 282 -3.48 1.46 -14.50
N ASP A 283 -2.95 2.56 -13.92
CA ASP A 283 -1.64 3.05 -14.35
C ASP A 283 -0.53 2.03 -14.01
N ARG A 284 0.54 2.06 -14.79
CA ARG A 284 1.81 1.41 -14.48
C ARG A 284 2.86 2.46 -14.17
N HIS A 285 3.82 2.12 -13.35
CA HIS A 285 4.99 2.96 -13.17
C HIS A 285 6.27 2.15 -12.98
N THR A 286 7.39 2.79 -13.30
CA THR A 286 8.73 2.27 -13.00
C THR A 286 9.48 3.30 -12.18
N TYR A 287 10.28 2.82 -11.23
CA TYR A 287 11.15 3.67 -10.44
C TYR A 287 12.53 3.73 -11.07
N VAL A 288 13.05 4.94 -11.25
CA VAL A 288 14.42 5.18 -11.72
C VAL A 288 15.27 5.61 -10.53
N PRO A 289 16.23 4.78 -10.08
CA PRO A 289 17.17 5.17 -9.03
C PRO A 289 17.97 6.40 -9.46
N ILE A 290 18.07 7.39 -8.59
CA ILE A 290 18.87 8.60 -8.77
C ILE A 290 19.69 8.89 -7.51
N ASP A 291 20.72 9.71 -7.65
CA ASP A 291 21.52 10.21 -6.54
C ASP A 291 20.97 11.53 -5.97
N GLU A 292 21.59 12.02 -4.89
CA GLU A 292 21.23 13.27 -4.24
C GLU A 292 21.34 14.49 -5.16
N ALA A 293 22.42 14.56 -5.95
CA ALA A 293 22.66 15.68 -6.86
C ALA A 293 21.54 15.79 -7.90
N THR A 294 21.18 14.67 -8.52
CA THR A 294 20.08 14.55 -9.48
C THR A 294 18.74 14.84 -8.82
N TYR A 295 18.51 14.39 -7.59
CA TYR A 295 17.29 14.70 -6.83
C TYR A 295 17.08 16.20 -6.72
N TRP A 296 18.11 16.93 -6.29
CA TRP A 296 18.01 18.38 -6.12
C TRP A 296 17.91 19.12 -7.45
N GLN A 297 18.54 18.61 -8.51
CA GLN A 297 18.36 19.15 -9.86
C GLN A 297 16.90 19.04 -10.33
N ILE A 298 16.31 17.84 -10.24
CA ILE A 298 14.92 17.62 -10.64
C ILE A 298 13.97 18.44 -9.76
N ARG A 299 14.25 18.53 -8.45
CA ARG A 299 13.40 19.30 -7.53
C ARG A 299 13.35 20.78 -7.91
N ARG A 300 14.49 21.39 -8.24
CA ARG A 300 14.55 22.78 -8.73
C ARG A 300 13.79 22.97 -10.04
N GLN A 301 13.89 22.01 -10.96
CA GLN A 301 13.11 22.04 -12.20
C GLN A 301 11.60 21.97 -11.92
N TYR A 302 11.19 21.09 -11.00
CA TYR A 302 9.79 20.96 -10.61
C TYR A 302 9.25 22.26 -10.00
N GLU A 303 9.97 22.84 -9.04
CA GLU A 303 9.59 24.08 -8.36
C GLU A 303 9.57 25.30 -9.30
N ALA A 304 10.41 25.31 -10.35
CA ALA A 304 10.38 26.30 -11.40
C ALA A 304 9.26 26.07 -12.45
N GLY A 305 8.47 25.00 -12.32
CA GLY A 305 7.43 24.62 -13.29
C GLY A 305 7.98 24.10 -14.62
N ALA A 306 9.26 23.74 -14.67
CA ALA A 306 9.98 23.30 -15.87
C ALA A 306 10.14 21.78 -15.97
N TYR A 307 9.76 21.02 -14.93
CA TYR A 307 9.83 19.57 -14.96
C TYR A 307 8.75 18.97 -15.87
N GLU A 308 9.17 18.17 -16.84
CA GLU A 308 8.28 17.43 -17.73
C GLU A 308 8.15 15.99 -17.25
N TYR A 309 6.90 15.58 -16.99
CA TYR A 309 6.61 14.21 -16.59
C TYR A 309 6.75 13.26 -17.79
N GLN A 310 7.48 12.17 -17.59
CA GLN A 310 7.56 11.09 -18.56
C GLN A 310 6.36 10.15 -18.38
N ILE A 311 5.34 10.36 -19.20
CA ILE A 311 4.11 9.56 -19.22
C ILE A 311 3.91 9.04 -20.65
N ARG A 312 3.78 7.73 -20.80
CA ARG A 312 3.50 7.09 -22.09
C ARG A 312 2.11 6.47 -22.05
N GLU A 313 1.26 6.85 -22.99
CA GLU A 313 -0.05 6.21 -23.18
C GLU A 313 0.12 4.78 -23.71
N GLY A 314 -0.83 3.90 -23.39
CA GLY A 314 -0.81 2.51 -23.83
C GLY A 314 -1.88 1.67 -23.17
N SER A 315 -1.70 0.35 -23.26
CA SER A 315 -2.54 -0.65 -22.62
C SER A 315 -1.70 -1.66 -21.85
N TYR A 316 -2.34 -2.47 -21.01
CA TYR A 316 -1.73 -3.64 -20.36
C TYR A 316 -2.60 -4.87 -20.57
N ARG A 317 -1.99 -5.97 -21.04
CA ARG A 317 -2.66 -7.25 -21.19
C ARG A 317 -2.41 -8.10 -19.96
N LEU A 318 -3.47 -8.62 -19.35
CA LEU A 318 -3.36 -9.53 -18.21
C LEU A 318 -2.52 -10.76 -18.53
N GLN A 319 -2.58 -11.23 -19.79
CA GLN A 319 -1.79 -12.38 -20.25
C GLN A 319 -0.29 -12.17 -20.07
N ASP A 320 0.23 -10.95 -20.26
CA ASP A 320 1.66 -10.65 -20.13
C ASP A 320 2.15 -10.90 -18.69
N TYR A 321 1.30 -10.63 -17.70
CA TYR A 321 1.57 -10.98 -16.30
C TYR A 321 1.50 -12.50 -16.06
N LEU A 322 0.49 -13.17 -16.62
CA LEU A 322 0.31 -14.62 -16.46
C LEU A 322 1.49 -15.40 -17.04
N ASP A 323 2.03 -14.97 -18.17
CA ASP A 323 3.19 -15.59 -18.81
C ASP A 323 4.44 -15.47 -17.94
N LYS A 324 4.70 -14.28 -17.37
CA LYS A 324 5.79 -14.05 -16.40
C LYS A 324 5.60 -14.89 -15.15
N LEU A 325 4.38 -14.96 -14.61
CA LEU A 325 4.05 -15.77 -13.45
C LEU A 325 4.27 -17.27 -13.71
N ALA A 326 3.89 -17.78 -14.88
CA ALA A 326 4.10 -19.17 -15.27
C ALA A 326 5.60 -19.51 -15.38
N VAL A 327 6.41 -18.62 -15.96
CA VAL A 327 7.87 -18.77 -16.01
C VAL A 327 8.47 -18.77 -14.60
N HIS A 328 8.06 -17.82 -13.75
CA HIS A 328 8.52 -17.73 -12.37
C HIS A 328 8.21 -19.01 -11.58
N ASN A 329 6.97 -19.51 -11.66
CA ASN A 329 6.54 -20.71 -10.95
C ASN A 329 7.30 -21.95 -11.40
N ARG A 330 7.55 -22.12 -12.72
CA ARG A 330 8.38 -23.23 -13.23
C ARG A 330 9.79 -23.22 -12.66
N ARG A 331 10.44 -22.05 -12.61
CA ARG A 331 11.79 -21.90 -12.03
C ARG A 331 11.81 -22.28 -10.54
N ARG A 332 10.79 -21.87 -9.78
CA ARG A 332 10.69 -22.22 -8.35
C ARG A 332 10.53 -23.71 -8.11
N VAL A 333 9.75 -24.40 -8.94
CA VAL A 333 9.58 -25.86 -8.83
C VAL A 333 10.90 -26.58 -9.13
N GLN A 334 11.62 -26.16 -10.17
CA GLN A 334 12.92 -26.73 -10.54
C GLN A 334 14.04 -26.49 -9.52
N GLN A 335 13.91 -25.43 -8.70
CA GLN A 335 14.88 -25.07 -7.65
C GLN A 335 14.51 -25.62 -6.27
N ALA A 336 13.38 -26.31 -6.14
CA ALA A 336 12.97 -26.89 -4.86
C ALA A 336 13.85 -28.11 -4.52
N PRO A 337 14.54 -28.13 -3.36
CA PRO A 337 15.35 -29.26 -2.96
C PRO A 337 14.46 -30.50 -2.78
N GLY A 338 14.69 -31.54 -3.59
CA GLY A 338 13.96 -32.82 -3.51
C GLY A 338 13.22 -33.26 -4.79
N SER A 339 13.49 -32.68 -5.94
CA SER A 339 12.99 -33.18 -7.23
C SER A 339 14.11 -33.83 -8.05
N VAL A 340 14.42 -35.09 -7.70
CA VAL A 340 15.01 -36.10 -8.59
C VAL A 340 14.19 -37.37 -8.44
#